data_AF-A0A3D1Z3X2-F1
#
_entry.id   AF-A0A3D1Z3X2-F1
#
_cell.length_a   1.000
_cell.length_b   1.000
_cell.length_c   1.000
_cell.angle_alpha   90.00
_cell.angle_beta   90.00
_cell.angle_gamma   90.00
#
_symmetry.space_group_name_H-M   'P 1'
#
loop_
_entity.id
_entity.type
_entity.pdbx_description
1 polymer ?
#
loop_
_entity_poly.entity_id
_entity_poly.type
_entity_poly.pdbx_seq_one_letter_code
_entity_poly.pdbx_strand_id
1 'polypeptide(L)'
;MLTLYSTSGCHLCELAYQQLDTLWGEDSQQSLADKVQVIDIAFDDALFSRYGVTIPVLTLHSQDEQNEQSNLQHQNNLQHIVSELFWPFNLDELQAWLKHNGINYHS
;
A
#
# COMPACT_ATOMS: atom_id res chain seq x y z
N MET A 1 2.97 -0.96 8.47
CA MET A 1 1.62 -0.66 7.94
C MET A 1 1.61 -0.87 6.43
N LEU A 2 0.58 -1.51 5.87
CA LEU A 2 0.48 -1.77 4.43
C LEU A 2 -0.46 -0.74 3.77
N THR A 3 -0.01 -0.11 2.69
CA THR A 3 -0.70 0.97 1.99
C THR A 3 -0.84 0.64 0.50
N LEU A 4 -2.01 0.84 -0.09
CA LEU A 4 -2.22 0.83 -1.54
C LEU A 4 -2.41 2.27 -2.02
N TYR A 5 -1.40 2.82 -2.70
CA TYR A 5 -1.51 4.11 -3.38
C TYR A 5 -2.28 3.94 -4.68
N SER A 6 -3.34 4.75 -4.83
CA SER A 6 -4.35 4.64 -5.87
C SER A 6 -4.90 6.02 -6.24
N THR A 7 -5.80 6.08 -7.22
CA THR A 7 -6.68 7.24 -7.46
C THR A 7 -8.09 6.76 -7.76
N SER A 8 -9.10 7.57 -7.42
CA SER A 8 -10.49 7.30 -7.80
C SER A 8 -10.66 7.17 -9.33
N GLY A 9 -11.41 6.17 -9.78
CA GLY A 9 -11.66 5.92 -11.22
C GLY A 9 -10.48 5.30 -11.99
N CYS A 10 -9.47 4.78 -11.29
CA CYS A 10 -8.34 4.06 -11.87
C CYS A 10 -8.66 2.57 -12.02
N HIS A 11 -8.87 2.11 -13.26
CA HIS A 11 -9.17 0.69 -13.53
C HIS A 11 -8.06 -0.27 -13.07
N LEU A 12 -6.79 0.08 -13.27
CA LEU A 12 -5.67 -0.74 -12.79
C LEU A 12 -5.66 -0.89 -11.28
N CYS A 13 -6.04 0.18 -10.58
CA CYS A 13 -6.09 0.20 -9.13
C CYS A 13 -7.24 -0.65 -8.57
N GLU A 14 -8.38 -0.69 -9.27
CA GLU A 14 -9.48 -1.62 -8.98
C GLU A 14 -9.02 -3.08 -9.11
N LEU A 15 -8.27 -3.41 -10.17
CA LEU A 15 -7.72 -4.76 -10.38
C LEU A 15 -6.72 -5.15 -9.28
N ALA A 16 -5.83 -4.25 -8.88
CA ALA A 16 -4.89 -4.50 -7.78
C ALA A 16 -5.62 -4.70 -6.44
N TYR A 17 -6.65 -3.90 -6.15
CA TYR A 17 -7.48 -4.07 -4.96
C TYR A 17 -8.18 -5.44 -4.97
N GLN A 18 -8.77 -5.85 -6.09
CA GLN A 18 -9.38 -7.16 -6.23
C GLN A 18 -8.40 -8.30 -5.98
N GLN A 19 -7.16 -8.20 -6.48
CA GLN A 19 -6.13 -9.20 -6.20
C GLN A 19 -5.82 -9.30 -4.70
N LEU A 20 -5.71 -8.16 -4.00
CA LEU A 20 -5.53 -8.14 -2.55
C LEU A 20 -6.74 -8.75 -1.83
N ASP A 21 -7.95 -8.41 -2.26
CA ASP A 21 -9.19 -8.88 -1.64
C ASP A 21 -9.31 -10.40 -1.66
N THR A 22 -8.80 -11.06 -2.72
CA THR A 22 -8.77 -12.53 -2.79
C THR A 22 -7.89 -13.19 -1.71
N LEU A 23 -6.92 -12.48 -1.11
CA LEU A 23 -6.00 -13.01 -0.11
C LEU A 23 -6.51 -12.91 1.34
N TRP A 24 -7.55 -12.12 1.59
CA TRP A 24 -8.13 -11.89 2.92
C TRP A 24 -9.66 -12.06 2.90
N GLY A 25 -10.15 -12.99 2.09
CA GLY A 25 -11.58 -13.20 1.79
C GLY A 25 -12.53 -13.39 2.99
N GLU A 26 -13.81 -13.58 2.66
CA GLU A 26 -14.99 -13.45 3.55
C GLU A 26 -14.99 -14.33 4.82
N ASP A 27 -14.21 -15.42 4.84
CA ASP A 27 -14.12 -16.34 5.99
C ASP A 27 -13.18 -15.83 7.11
N SER A 28 -12.44 -14.75 6.87
CA SER A 28 -11.64 -14.10 7.90
C SER A 28 -12.50 -13.11 8.69
N GLN A 29 -12.39 -13.11 10.02
CA GLN A 29 -13.09 -12.14 10.88
C GLN A 29 -12.66 -10.67 10.63
N GLN A 30 -11.73 -10.42 9.71
CA GLN A 30 -11.10 -9.12 9.48
C GLN A 30 -11.12 -8.82 7.98
N SER A 31 -11.67 -7.68 7.62
CA SER A 31 -11.79 -7.24 6.22
C SER A 31 -10.44 -6.80 5.65
N LEU A 32 -10.32 -6.75 4.32
CA LEU A 32 -9.15 -6.14 3.65
C LEU A 32 -8.89 -4.71 4.15
N ALA A 33 -9.94 -3.95 4.47
CA ALA A 33 -9.84 -2.59 5.00
C ALA A 33 -9.12 -2.52 6.36
N ASP A 34 -9.09 -3.62 7.12
CA ASP A 34 -8.34 -3.72 8.38
C ASP A 34 -6.84 -4.01 8.16
N LYS A 35 -6.45 -4.41 6.94
CA LYS A 35 -5.09 -4.84 6.59
C LYS A 35 -4.37 -3.88 5.68
N VAL A 36 -5.09 -3.23 4.78
CA VAL A 36 -4.56 -2.35 3.74
C VAL A 36 -5.22 -1.00 3.83
N GLN A 37 -4.42 0.04 4.07
CA GLN A 37 -4.87 1.42 3.91
C GLN A 37 -4.85 1.80 2.43
N VAL A 38 -6.01 2.14 1.86
CA VAL A 38 -6.06 2.70 0.51
C VAL A 38 -5.93 4.22 0.61
N ILE A 39 -4.98 4.80 -0.13
CA ILE A 39 -4.76 6.25 -0.18
C ILE A 39 -4.95 6.74 -1.61
N ASP A 40 -5.91 7.67 -1.78
CA ASP A 40 -6.06 8.42 -3.03
C ASP A 40 -5.02 9.54 -3.10
N ILE A 41 -4.13 9.45 -4.08
CA ILE A 41 -3.02 10.40 -4.24
C ILE A 41 -3.37 11.62 -5.11
N ALA A 42 -4.58 11.71 -5.66
CA ALA A 42 -4.94 12.71 -6.67
C ALA A 42 -4.76 14.18 -6.21
N PHE A 43 -4.82 14.43 -4.90
CA PHE A 43 -4.72 15.77 -4.31
C PHE A 43 -3.52 15.93 -3.37
N ASP A 44 -2.59 14.98 -3.36
CA ASP A 44 -1.33 15.06 -2.60
C ASP A 44 -0.20 15.26 -3.61
N ASP A 45 0.32 16.48 -3.73
CA ASP A 45 1.35 16.83 -4.71
C ASP A 45 2.61 15.96 -4.59
N ALA A 46 3.00 15.57 -3.37
CA ALA A 46 4.19 14.78 -3.13
C ALA A 46 3.98 13.32 -3.57
N LEU A 47 2.84 12.72 -3.21
CA LEU A 47 2.48 11.37 -3.61
C LEU A 47 2.19 11.30 -5.11
N PHE A 48 1.48 12.28 -5.68
CA PHE A 48 1.20 12.36 -7.10
C PHE A 48 2.49 12.51 -7.91
N SER A 49 3.42 13.37 -7.48
CA SER A 49 4.72 13.52 -8.15
C SER A 49 5.54 12.23 -8.12
N ARG A 50 5.42 11.40 -7.09
CA ARG A 50 6.17 10.14 -6.98
C ARG A 50 5.50 8.99 -7.72
N TYR A 51 4.18 8.84 -7.57
CA TYR A 51 3.45 7.63 -7.97
C TYR A 51 2.42 7.85 -9.08
N GLY A 52 2.13 9.10 -9.50
CA GLY A 52 1.02 9.41 -10.40
C GLY A 52 1.02 8.67 -11.75
N VAL A 53 2.17 8.14 -12.18
CA VAL A 53 2.30 7.32 -13.41
C VAL A 53 2.54 5.84 -13.14
N THR A 54 2.69 5.43 -11.88
CA THR A 54 3.02 4.06 -11.47
C THR A 54 1.95 3.43 -10.60
N ILE A 55 0.89 4.16 -10.22
CA ILE A 55 -0.24 3.58 -9.51
C ILE A 55 -0.92 2.47 -10.33
N PRO A 56 -1.38 1.38 -9.68
CA PRO A 56 -1.33 1.15 -8.24
C PRO A 56 0.06 0.74 -7.72
N VAL A 57 0.39 1.18 -6.49
CA VAL A 57 1.62 0.79 -5.78
C VAL A 57 1.26 0.30 -4.39
N LEU A 58 1.70 -0.91 -4.04
CA LEU A 58 1.58 -1.45 -2.69
C LEU A 58 2.87 -1.14 -1.92
N THR A 59 2.74 -0.59 -0.71
CA THR A 59 3.87 -0.09 0.07
C THR A 59 3.79 -0.59 1.50
N LEU A 60 4.88 -1.14 2.00
CA LEU A 60 5.05 -1.45 3.41
C LEU A 60 5.81 -0.30 4.09
N HIS A 61 5.23 0.23 5.17
CA HIS A 61 5.85 1.20 6.05
C HIS A 61 6.30 0.57 7.38
N SER A 62 7.45 0.98 7.91
CA SER A 62 7.89 0.57 9.26
C SER A 62 7.08 1.28 10.33
N GLN A 63 6.86 0.63 11.47
CA GLN A 63 6.18 1.21 12.64
C GLN A 63 7.15 1.87 13.63
N ASP A 64 8.36 2.23 13.20
CA ASP A 64 9.32 2.89 14.08
C ASP A 64 8.86 4.31 14.38
N GLU A 65 8.06 4.43 15.44
CA GLU A 65 7.71 5.70 16.05
C GLU A 65 8.90 6.21 16.88
N GLN A 66 9.35 7.41 16.52
CA GLN A 66 10.09 8.36 17.35
C GLN A 66 11.58 8.08 17.56
N ASN A 67 12.39 8.84 16.85
CA ASN A 67 13.03 10.01 17.42
C ASN A 67 13.34 10.93 16.24
N GLU A 68 12.77 12.12 16.17
CA GLU A 68 13.49 13.37 15.88
C GLU A 68 12.52 14.54 16.16
N GLN A 69 12.75 15.22 17.28
CA GLN A 69 12.36 16.62 17.39
C GLN A 69 13.08 17.40 16.28
N SER A 70 12.37 17.76 15.22
CA SER A 70 12.67 18.98 14.50
C SER A 70 11.39 19.64 14.04
N ASN A 71 11.09 20.78 14.65
CA ASN A 71 10.11 21.75 14.21
C ASN A 71 10.27 22.04 12.70
N LEU A 72 9.15 22.16 12.00
CA LEU A 72 8.98 22.61 10.61
C LEU A 72 9.35 21.60 9.51
N GLN A 73 8.41 20.72 9.16
CA GLN A 73 8.00 20.44 7.77
C GLN A 73 6.85 19.43 7.76
N HIS A 74 5.92 19.60 6.82
CA HIS A 74 4.88 18.63 6.49
C HIS A 74 5.51 17.24 6.41
N GLN A 75 5.20 16.37 7.37
CA GLN A 75 5.76 15.03 7.40
C GLN A 75 5.16 14.23 6.24
N ASN A 76 5.89 14.19 5.12
CA ASN A 76 5.53 13.40 3.94
C ASN A 76 5.30 11.95 4.34
N ASN A 77 4.24 11.30 3.83
CA ASN A 77 3.98 9.87 4.07
C ASN A 77 5.05 8.93 3.46
N LEU A 78 6.11 9.49 2.85
CA LEU A 78 7.21 8.79 2.17
C LEU A 78 8.38 8.43 3.08
N GLN A 79 8.48 9.07 4.24
CA GLN A 79 9.49 8.73 5.24
C GLN A 79 9.02 7.43 5.90
N HIS A 80 9.93 6.46 6.03
CA HIS A 80 9.68 5.12 6.59
C HIS A 80 9.04 4.08 5.64
N ILE A 81 9.26 4.19 4.33
CA ILE A 81 8.97 3.09 3.38
C ILE A 81 10.04 1.99 3.52
N VAL A 82 9.59 0.77 3.80
CA VAL A 82 10.42 -0.44 3.91
C VAL A 82 10.51 -1.16 2.58
N SER A 83 9.39 -1.30 1.87
CA SER A 83 9.32 -2.03 0.62
C SER A 83 8.17 -1.53 -0.25
N GLU A 84 8.31 -1.69 -1.56
CA GLU A 84 7.33 -1.30 -2.57
C GLU A 84 7.14 -2.43 -3.57
N LEU A 85 5.90 -2.64 -4.01
CA LEU A 85 5.52 -3.49 -5.11
C LEU A 85 4.74 -2.65 -6.12
N PHE A 86 5.35 -2.45 -7.29
CA PHE A 86 4.77 -1.65 -8.37
C PHE A 86 3.96 -2.55 -9.31
N TRP A 87 2.86 -2.00 -9.84
CA TRP A 87 2.12 -2.64 -10.92
C TRP A 87 2.95 -2.72 -12.22
N PRO A 88 2.77 -3.75 -13.06
CA PRO A 88 1.89 -4.91 -12.89
C PRO A 88 2.46 -5.97 -11.96
N PHE A 89 1.56 -6.60 -11.20
CA PHE A 89 1.84 -7.84 -10.50
C PHE A 89 0.67 -8.82 -10.67
N ASN A 90 0.98 -10.11 -10.61
CA ASN A 90 -0.01 -11.18 -10.50
C ASN A 90 -0.13 -11.68 -9.05
N LEU A 91 -1.02 -12.66 -8.83
CA LEU A 91 -1.27 -13.20 -7.50
C LEU A 91 -0.01 -13.86 -6.88
N ASP A 92 0.77 -14.60 -7.66
CA ASP A 92 1.98 -15.28 -7.18
C ASP A 92 3.06 -14.26 -6.76
N GLU A 93 3.24 -13.18 -7.53
CA GLU A 93 4.17 -12.09 -7.23
C GLU A 93 3.74 -11.32 -5.97
N LEU A 94 2.45 -11.02 -5.84
CA LEU A 94 1.87 -10.40 -4.66
C LEU A 94 2.08 -11.26 -3.41
N GLN A 95 1.76 -12.54 -3.50
CA GLN A 95 1.95 -13.52 -2.42
C GLN A 95 3.42 -13.65 -2.00
N ALA A 96 4.33 -13.74 -2.98
CA ALA A 96 5.77 -13.80 -2.72
C ALA A 96 6.27 -12.53 -2.03
N TRP A 97 5.82 -11.35 -2.48
CA TRP A 97 6.18 -10.08 -1.88
C TRP A 97 5.67 -9.94 -0.45
N LEU A 98 4.41 -10.31 -0.18
CA LEU A 98 3.84 -10.29 1.18
C LEU A 98 4.63 -11.20 2.12
N LYS A 99 4.94 -12.43 1.68
CA LYS A 99 5.73 -13.38 2.46
C LYS A 99 7.16 -12.89 2.71
N HIS A 100 7.81 -12.30 1.71
CA HIS A 100 9.14 -11.70 1.85
C HIS A 100 9.16 -10.59 2.91
N ASN A 101 8.07 -9.84 3.01
CA ASN A 101 7.88 -8.75 3.95
C ASN A 101 7.27 -9.20 5.30
N GLY A 102 7.15 -10.51 5.55
CA GLY A 102 6.64 -11.06 6.81
C GLY A 102 5.14 -10.85 7.05
N ILE A 103 4.37 -10.56 6.00
CA ILE A 103 2.93 -10.34 6.08
C ILE A 103 2.20 -11.66 5.83
N ASN A 104 1.44 -12.10 6.83
CA ASN A 104 0.60 -13.29 6.74
C ASN A 104 -0.77 -12.94 6.16
N TYR A 105 -1.29 -13.83 5.32
CA TYR A 105 -2.62 -13.75 4.71
C TYR A 105 -3.24 -15.16 4.69
N HIS A 106 -4.56 -15.23 4.54
CA HIS A 106 -5.32 -16.48 4.59
C HIS A 106 -5.95 -16.72 3.22
N SER A 107 -5.24 -17.47 2.37
CA SER A 107 -5.78 -17.98 1.11
C SER A 107 -6.51 -19.30 1.30
#